data_AF-A0A957NWM1-F1
#
_entry.id   AF-A0A957NWM1-F1
#
_cell.length_a   1.000
_cell.length_b   1.000
_cell.length_c   1.000
_cell.angle_alpha   90.00
_cell.angle_beta   90.00
_cell.angle_gamma   90.00
#
_symmetry.space_group_name_H-M   'P 1'
#
loop_
_entity.id
_entity.type
_entity.pdbx_description
1 polymer ?
#
loop_
_entity_poly.entity_id
_entity_poly.type
_entity_poly.pdbx_seq_one_letter_code
_entity_poly.pdbx_strand_id
1 'polypeptide(L)'
;MSALYETTLIVGMFLLRLGIPLAVIALVSYWFKRLDARWTAEANAYQRAQRWDAATAAAYTAQQPFPPPPCWTQRGCSEEQRTRCAAGQQPCLPCWLARMRGEGQLPAACTHCALFMLPPTPVSVTMRAD
;
A
#
# COMPACT_ATOMS: atom_id res chain seq x y z
N MET A 1 69.52 -16.11 11.24
CA MET A 1 69.00 -14.89 10.58
C MET A 1 68.34 -15.18 9.23
N SER A 2 68.84 -16.12 8.43
CA SER A 2 68.23 -16.56 7.16
C SER A 2 66.81 -17.13 7.30
N ALA A 3 66.58 -18.03 8.26
CA ALA A 3 65.28 -18.70 8.44
C ALA A 3 64.11 -17.74 8.71
N LEU A 4 64.34 -16.65 9.45
CA LEU A 4 63.34 -15.61 9.72
C LEU A 4 63.01 -14.80 8.46
N TYR A 5 64.00 -14.56 7.60
CA TYR A 5 63.81 -13.86 6.34
C TYR A 5 62.98 -14.70 5.34
N GLU A 6 63.29 -15.99 5.26
CA GLU A 6 62.57 -16.95 4.42
C GLU A 6 61.10 -17.09 4.83
N THR A 7 60.84 -17.24 6.14
CA THR A 7 59.46 -17.28 6.66
C THR A 7 58.73 -15.97 6.40
N THR A 8 59.40 -14.82 6.55
CA THR A 8 58.79 -13.50 6.30
C THR A 8 58.41 -13.33 4.83
N LEU A 9 59.22 -13.81 3.88
CA LEU A 9 58.93 -13.76 2.45
C LEU A 9 57.76 -14.67 2.06
N ILE A 10 57.70 -15.88 2.61
CA ILE A 10 56.60 -16.82 2.36
C ILE A 10 55.28 -16.26 2.90
N VAL A 11 55.28 -15.80 4.15
CA VAL A 11 54.10 -15.19 4.79
C VAL A 11 53.69 -13.91 4.08
N GLY A 12 54.65 -13.08 3.69
CA GLY A 12 54.41 -11.84 2.94
C GLY A 12 53.76 -12.10 1.59
N MET A 13 54.25 -13.09 0.82
CA MET A 13 53.65 -13.43 -0.47
C MET A 13 52.26 -14.05 -0.32
N PHE A 14 52.04 -14.83 0.75
CA PHE A 14 50.73 -15.39 1.07
C PHE A 14 49.73 -14.29 1.46
N LEU A 15 50.12 -13.36 2.34
CA LEU A 15 49.31 -12.18 2.70
C LEU A 15 49.06 -11.26 1.50
N LEU A 16 50.02 -11.13 0.59
CA LEU A 16 49.82 -10.35 -0.64
C LEU A 16 48.77 -11.02 -1.53
N ARG A 17 48.86 -12.34 -1.73
CA ARG A 17 47.89 -13.09 -2.54
C ARG A 17 46.53 -13.28 -1.88
N LEU A 18 46.43 -13.26 -0.56
CA LEU A 18 45.17 -13.47 0.17
C LEU A 18 44.53 -12.15 0.60
N GLY A 19 45.35 -11.21 1.06
CA GLY A 19 44.94 -9.89 1.51
C GLY A 19 44.47 -9.00 0.37
N ILE A 20 45.14 -9.00 -0.78
CA ILE A 20 44.69 -8.22 -1.95
C ILE A 20 43.29 -8.63 -2.40
N PRO A 21 42.98 -9.91 -2.70
CA PRO A 21 41.63 -10.28 -3.14
C PRO A 21 40.57 -10.00 -2.08
N LEU A 22 40.85 -10.20 -0.79
CA LEU A 22 39.91 -9.84 0.28
C LEU A 22 39.68 -8.32 0.35
N ALA A 23 40.74 -7.52 0.25
CA ALA A 23 40.64 -6.07 0.24
C ALA A 23 39.83 -5.57 -0.96
N VAL A 24 40.05 -6.14 -2.15
CA VAL A 24 39.29 -5.81 -3.35
C VAL A 24 37.81 -6.15 -3.17
N ILE A 25 37.47 -7.35 -2.68
CA ILE A 25 36.07 -7.74 -2.44
C ILE A 25 35.41 -6.82 -1.40
N ALA A 26 36.12 -6.50 -0.31
CA ALA A 26 35.61 -5.61 0.74
C ALA A 26 35.36 -4.20 0.19
N LEU A 27 36.29 -3.67 -0.61
CA LEU A 27 36.18 -2.37 -1.24
C LEU A 27 34.97 -2.32 -2.19
N VAL A 28 34.83 -3.32 -3.05
CA VAL A 28 33.72 -3.42 -4.00
C VAL A 28 32.39 -3.53 -3.26
N SER A 29 32.31 -4.40 -2.25
CA SER A 29 31.11 -4.57 -1.43
C SER A 29 30.71 -3.28 -0.70
N TYR A 30 31.69 -2.53 -0.19
CA TYR A 30 31.45 -1.24 0.44
C TYR A 30 30.93 -0.21 -0.57
N TRP A 31 31.51 -0.19 -1.78
CA TRP A 31 31.08 0.71 -2.84
C TRP A 31 29.64 0.42 -3.29
N PHE A 32 29.28 -0.85 -3.48
CA PHE A 32 27.91 -1.25 -3.79
C PHE A 32 26.92 -0.89 -2.68
N LYS A 33 27.25 -1.16 -1.41
CA LYS A 33 26.37 -0.77 -0.28
C LYS A 33 26.10 0.73 -0.24
N ARG A 34 27.10 1.55 -0.57
CA ARG A 34 26.95 3.01 -0.61
C ARG A 34 25.98 3.46 -1.70
N LEU A 35 26.00 2.82 -2.85
CA LEU A 35 25.05 3.09 -3.94
C LEU A 35 23.65 2.62 -3.58
N ASP A 36 23.56 1.40 -3.04
CA ASP A 36 22.29 0.76 -2.70
C ASP A 36 21.52 1.52 -1.61
N ALA A 37 22.24 2.07 -0.61
CA ALA A 37 21.64 2.87 0.47
C ALA A 37 20.80 4.05 -0.03
N ARG A 38 21.19 4.66 -1.16
CA ARG A 38 20.42 5.76 -1.75
C ARG A 38 19.09 5.27 -2.31
N TRP A 39 19.07 4.11 -2.97
CA TRP A 39 17.85 3.53 -3.53
C TRP A 39 16.97 2.90 -2.47
N THR A 40 17.53 2.33 -1.39
CA THR A 40 16.73 1.84 -0.27
C THR A 40 15.96 2.98 0.40
N ALA A 41 16.57 4.17 0.52
CA ALA A 41 15.89 5.34 1.06
C ALA A 41 14.70 5.77 0.19
N GLU A 42 14.84 5.74 -1.13
CA GLU A 42 13.76 6.04 -2.09
C GLU A 42 12.64 4.97 -2.04
N ALA A 43 12.99 3.68 -2.03
CA ALA A 43 12.03 2.59 -1.92
C ALA A 43 11.24 2.64 -0.60
N ASN A 44 11.92 2.95 0.51
CA ASN A 44 11.27 3.12 1.81
C ASN A 44 10.29 4.31 1.82
N ALA A 45 10.58 5.38 1.08
CA ALA A 45 9.67 6.52 0.95
C ALA A 45 8.39 6.13 0.18
N TYR A 46 8.52 5.41 -0.93
CA TYR A 46 7.37 4.89 -1.67
C TYR A 46 6.52 3.92 -0.85
N GLN A 47 7.14 3.00 -0.11
CA GLN A 47 6.42 2.07 0.76
C GLN A 47 5.70 2.79 1.92
N ARG A 48 6.30 3.84 2.49
CA ARG A 48 5.65 4.65 3.54
C ARG A 48 4.44 5.40 2.99
N ALA A 49 4.53 5.96 1.79
CA ALA A 49 3.40 6.61 1.12
C ALA A 49 2.26 5.60 0.86
N GLN A 50 2.57 4.43 0.29
CA GLN A 50 1.56 3.39 0.06
C GLN A 50 0.94 2.85 1.35
N ARG A 51 1.71 2.73 2.43
CA ARG A 51 1.20 2.27 3.73
C ARG A 51 0.23 3.27 4.35
N TRP A 52 0.46 4.57 4.14
CA TRP A 52 -0.48 5.62 4.52
C TRP A 52 -1.79 5.52 3.73
N ASP A 53 -1.72 5.30 2.42
CA ASP A 53 -2.90 5.11 1.57
C ASP A 53 -3.68 3.83 1.92
N ALA A 54 -2.98 2.74 2.23
CA ALA A 54 -3.62 1.50 2.68
C ALA A 54 -4.29 1.65 4.06
N ALA A 55 -3.67 2.40 4.98
CA ALA A 55 -4.23 2.66 6.30
C ALA A 55 -5.50 3.53 6.23
N THR A 56 -5.52 4.53 5.34
CA THR A 56 -6.70 5.35 5.11
C THR A 56 -7.83 4.57 4.44
N ALA A 57 -7.53 3.68 3.48
CA ALA A 57 -8.52 2.79 2.86
C ALA A 57 -9.10 1.75 3.86
N ALA A 58 -8.27 1.20 4.75
CA ALA A 58 -8.72 0.29 5.79
C ALA A 58 -9.62 1.00 6.82
N ALA A 59 -9.26 2.23 7.22
CA ALA A 59 -10.10 3.06 8.08
C ALA A 59 -11.48 3.30 7.44
N TYR A 60 -11.51 3.72 6.17
CA TYR A 60 -12.76 3.92 5.44
C TYR A 60 -13.68 2.68 5.47
N THR A 61 -13.11 1.49 5.25
CA THR A 61 -13.88 0.23 5.26
C THR A 61 -14.43 -0.09 6.65
N ALA A 62 -13.68 0.24 7.72
CA ALA A 62 -14.10 0.01 9.09
C ALA A 62 -15.20 0.98 9.58
N GLN A 63 -15.36 2.13 8.92
CA GLN A 63 -16.21 3.22 9.40
C GLN A 63 -17.47 3.44 8.55
N GLN A 64 -17.61 2.73 7.44
CA GLN A 64 -18.87 2.69 6.70
C GLN A 64 -19.92 1.94 7.52
N PRO A 65 -21.10 2.55 7.81
CA PRO A 65 -22.23 1.82 8.32
C PRO A 65 -22.58 0.69 7.33
N PHE A 66 -22.44 -0.56 7.76
CA PHE A 66 -22.89 -1.71 6.99
C PHE A 66 -24.22 -2.22 7.57
N PRO A 67 -25.29 -2.29 6.78
CA PRO A 67 -25.41 -1.87 5.38
C PRO A 67 -25.59 -0.35 5.22
N PRO A 68 -25.08 0.25 4.13
CA PRO A 68 -25.29 1.68 3.84
C PRO A 68 -26.79 1.98 3.70
N PRO A 69 -27.25 3.17 4.10
CA PRO A 69 -28.67 3.52 4.02
C PRO A 69 -29.15 3.38 2.57
N PRO A 70 -30.27 2.69 2.33
CA PRO A 70 -30.69 2.38 0.99
C PRO A 70 -31.12 3.66 0.25
N CYS A 71 -30.74 3.77 -1.02
CA CYS A 71 -30.94 5.00 -1.79
C CYS A 71 -32.40 5.39 -2.00
N TRP A 72 -33.33 4.44 -1.91
CA TRP A 72 -34.76 4.72 -2.09
C TRP A 72 -35.30 5.60 -0.98
N THR A 73 -34.74 5.53 0.23
CA THR A 73 -35.12 6.40 1.36
C THR A 73 -34.66 7.85 1.11
N GLN A 74 -33.47 8.05 0.54
CA GLN A 74 -32.98 9.40 0.21
C GLN A 74 -33.63 9.98 -1.06
N ARG A 75 -33.95 9.14 -2.06
CA ARG A 75 -34.52 9.58 -3.33
C ARG A 75 -36.05 9.62 -3.34
N GLY A 76 -36.71 9.15 -2.28
CA GLY A 76 -38.17 9.06 -2.22
C GLY A 76 -38.75 8.16 -3.31
N CYS A 77 -38.08 7.04 -3.63
CA CYS A 77 -38.54 6.15 -4.69
C CYS A 77 -39.80 5.39 -4.27
N SER A 78 -40.76 5.25 -5.19
CA SER A 78 -41.96 4.42 -4.96
C SER A 78 -41.61 2.92 -4.95
N GLU A 79 -42.51 2.10 -4.42
CA GLU A 79 -42.32 0.65 -4.34
C GLU A 79 -42.20 -0.02 -5.71
N GLU A 80 -42.91 0.50 -6.71
CA GLU A 80 -42.80 0.07 -8.11
C GLU A 80 -41.42 0.38 -8.72
N GLN A 81 -40.83 1.53 -8.35
CA GLN A 81 -39.46 1.87 -8.78
C GLN A 81 -38.43 0.99 -8.06
N ARG A 82 -38.68 0.64 -6.80
CA ARG A 82 -37.80 -0.23 -6.02
C ARG A 82 -37.72 -1.65 -6.59
N THR A 83 -38.85 -2.23 -6.97
CA THR A 83 -38.90 -3.61 -7.50
C THR A 83 -38.25 -3.73 -8.89
N ARG A 84 -38.37 -2.68 -9.72
CA ARG A 84 -37.72 -2.61 -11.04
C ARG A 84 -36.24 -2.23 -11.00
N CYS A 85 -35.74 -1.74 -9.88
CA CYS A 85 -34.36 -1.26 -9.75
C CYS A 85 -33.42 -2.36 -9.23
N ALA A 86 -32.27 -2.55 -9.89
CA ALA A 86 -31.24 -3.50 -9.46
C ALA A 86 -30.75 -3.24 -8.02
N ALA A 87 -30.72 -1.98 -7.57
CA ALA A 87 -30.38 -1.63 -6.19
C ALA A 87 -31.45 -2.07 -5.17
N GLY A 88 -32.72 -2.15 -5.55
CA GLY A 88 -33.78 -2.64 -4.69
C GLY A 88 -33.71 -4.15 -4.44
N GLN A 89 -33.12 -4.89 -5.40
CA GLN A 89 -32.94 -6.34 -5.32
C GLN A 89 -31.71 -6.75 -4.51
N GLN A 90 -30.74 -5.85 -4.31
CA GLN A 90 -29.47 -6.14 -3.63
C GLN A 90 -29.20 -5.13 -2.49
N PRO A 91 -29.90 -5.23 -1.35
CA PRO A 91 -29.79 -4.28 -0.24
C PRO A 91 -28.41 -4.30 0.45
N CYS A 92 -27.64 -5.37 0.26
CA CYS A 92 -26.30 -5.53 0.85
C CYS A 92 -25.20 -4.78 0.09
N LEU A 93 -25.51 -4.22 -1.08
CA LEU A 93 -24.57 -3.48 -1.91
C LEU A 93 -24.96 -2.00 -1.96
N PRO A 94 -23.97 -1.09 -2.04
CA PRO A 94 -24.28 0.30 -2.27
C PRO A 94 -25.01 0.44 -3.62
N CYS A 95 -26.02 1.29 -3.64
CA CYS A 95 -26.97 1.38 -4.76
C CYS A 95 -26.30 1.65 -6.11
N TRP A 96 -25.22 2.42 -6.14
CA TRP A 96 -24.49 2.74 -7.36
C TRP A 96 -23.80 1.50 -7.94
N LEU A 97 -23.29 0.61 -7.08
CA LEU A 97 -22.61 -0.62 -7.48
C LEU A 97 -23.61 -1.68 -7.93
N ALA A 98 -24.74 -1.81 -7.22
CA ALA A 98 -25.83 -2.70 -7.63
C ALA A 98 -26.40 -2.29 -9.00
N ARG A 99 -26.60 -1.00 -9.25
CA ARG A 99 -27.03 -0.48 -10.56
C ARG A 99 -25.97 -0.64 -11.63
N MET A 100 -24.70 -0.37 -11.33
CA MET A 100 -23.61 -0.57 -12.29
C MET A 100 -23.49 -2.05 -12.70
N ARG A 101 -23.68 -3.00 -11.78
CA ARG A 101 -23.68 -4.44 -12.07
C ARG A 101 -24.91 -4.91 -12.86
N GLY A 102 -26.10 -4.37 -12.55
CA GLY A 102 -27.35 -4.76 -13.20
C GLY A 102 -27.61 -4.08 -14.54
N GLU A 103 -27.25 -2.79 -14.66
CA GLU A 103 -27.49 -1.95 -15.85
C GLU A 103 -26.24 -1.85 -16.75
N GLY A 104 -25.08 -2.34 -16.29
CA GLY A 104 -23.81 -2.31 -17.04
C GLY A 104 -23.14 -0.93 -17.12
N GLN A 105 -23.84 0.13 -16.73
CA GLN A 105 -23.34 1.50 -16.73
C GLN A 105 -23.81 2.27 -15.49
N LEU A 106 -23.04 3.28 -15.09
CA LEU A 106 -23.44 4.16 -14.01
C LEU A 106 -24.42 5.23 -14.55
N PRO A 107 -25.66 5.30 -14.04
CA PRO A 107 -26.62 6.32 -14.46
C PRO A 107 -26.12 7.72 -14.14
N ALA A 108 -26.39 8.70 -15.01
CA ALA A 108 -26.00 10.10 -14.78
C ALA A 108 -26.57 10.67 -13.46
N ALA A 109 -27.72 10.17 -13.01
CA ALA A 109 -28.27 10.57 -11.73
C ALA A 109 -27.39 10.12 -10.53
N CYS A 110 -26.57 9.08 -10.68
CA CYS A 110 -25.69 8.58 -9.62
C CYS A 110 -24.38 9.38 -9.52
N THR A 111 -23.89 9.99 -10.59
CA THR A 111 -22.63 10.76 -10.57
C THR A 111 -22.70 12.00 -9.68
N HIS A 112 -23.89 12.55 -9.45
CA HIS A 112 -24.14 13.72 -8.60
C HIS A 112 -24.76 13.33 -7.24
N CYS A 113 -24.83 12.04 -6.92
CA CYS A 113 -25.46 11.59 -5.69
C CYS A 113 -24.51 11.74 -4.51
N ALA A 114 -24.99 12.29 -3.39
CA ALA A 114 -24.21 12.38 -2.15
C ALA A 114 -23.67 11.00 -1.71
N LEU A 115 -24.44 9.92 -1.93
CA LEU A 115 -24.01 8.53 -1.67
C LEU A 115 -22.80 8.08 -2.53
N PHE A 116 -22.61 8.65 -3.72
CA PHE A 116 -21.47 8.38 -4.58
C PHE A 116 -20.29 9.32 -4.28
N MET A 117 -20.59 10.55 -3.87
CA MET A 117 -19.60 11.60 -3.63
C MET A 117 -19.14 11.72 -2.18
N LEU A 118 -19.63 10.91 -1.23
CA LEU A 118 -19.20 11.02 0.18
C LEU A 118 -17.67 10.90 0.25
N PRO A 119 -16.97 11.97 0.65
CA PRO A 119 -15.57 11.85 0.99
C PRO A 119 -15.43 10.96 2.23
N PRO A 120 -14.34 10.18 2.37
CA PRO A 120 -14.05 9.53 3.64
C PRO A 120 -13.94 10.63 4.71
N THR A 121 -14.95 10.75 5.56
CA THR A 121 -14.87 11.64 6.73
C THR A 121 -13.75 11.11 7.62
N PRO A 122 -12.70 11.89 7.91
CA PRO A 122 -11.62 11.44 8.77
C PRO A 122 -12.20 11.22 10.17
N VAL A 123 -12.29 9.95 10.57
CA VAL A 123 -12.69 9.59 11.92
C VAL A 123 -11.50 9.89 12.83
N SER A 124 -11.67 10.81 13.76
CA SER A 124 -10.75 11.04 14.86
C SER A 124 -10.73 9.79 15.74
N VAL A 125 -9.80 8.87 15.46
CA VAL A 125 -9.53 7.72 16.32
C VAL A 125 -8.87 8.26 17.59
N THR A 126 -9.67 8.56 18.62
CA THR A 126 -9.16 8.71 19.98
C THR A 126 -8.69 7.34 20.43
N MET A 127 -7.38 7.08 20.34
CA MET A 127 -6.76 5.92 20.97
C MET A 127 -7.07 5.98 22.48
N ARG A 128 -7.93 5.08 22.94
CA ARG A 128 -8.15 4.84 24.36
C ARG A 128 -7.02 3.91 24.82
N ALA A 129 -6.14 4.43 25.67
CA ALA A 129 -5.14 3.64 26.37
C ALA A 129 -5.82 2.98 27.56
N ASP A 130 -5.97 1.67 27.52
CA ASP A 130 -6.26 0.82 28.68
C ASP A 130 -4.98 0.09 29.10
#